data_AF-A0AAV9RA42-F1
#
_entry.id   AF-A0AAV9RA42-F1
#
_cell.length_a   1.000
_cell.length_b   1.000
_cell.length_c   1.000
_cell.angle_alpha   90.00
_cell.angle_beta   90.00
_cell.angle_gamma   90.00
#
_symmetry.space_group_name_H-M   'P 1'
#
loop_
_entity.id
_entity.type
_entity.pdbx_description
1 polymer ?
#
loop_
_entity_poly.entity_id
_entity_poly.type
_entity_poly.pdbx_seq_one_letter_code
_entity_poly.pdbx_strand_id
1 'polypeptide(L)'
;MTLELPWSADRAIQQFGRTHRSNQVTAPEYVFLISELAGEQRFASIVAKRLESLGALTHGDRRATETRDLSRFNFDNKYGRNALEIVMKSIVKLDAPLVPPPSNFKGDFFREIQSGLIGVGLINVEDRSGVLTLDKDYNNMGKFLNRILGMEVQQQNALFQYFSDTLAAVIQEAKKNGRYDMGILDLGSGDEKVKKVDCRKFLTPGYTTSGHVELHTVGVERGMSWEEATHAWAEQNGSDDGLLFSRPNTGRQVKLETYGDIKKKFKKVLSEDAKQHWTDQYQSSAKICSHAYWRGNCKKASVGLLCEVGLRCRTYHVLCGSVLSVWNELEEVLSPVSGSNVKVQIVRLRTEDGQRIVGLIIPANCVSPLINKLSTSDQNQQLAVQEQQKRQLLHPQSLTHVINT
;
A
#
# COMPACT_ATOMS: atom_id res chain seq x y z
N MET A 1 -10.42 25.33 1.40
CA MET A 1 -10.87 24.70 2.67
C MET A 1 -12.05 23.80 2.36
N THR A 2 -12.03 22.55 2.80
CA THR A 2 -13.10 21.56 2.58
C THR A 2 -13.71 21.19 3.93
N LEU A 3 -14.98 21.56 4.11
CA LEU A 3 -15.74 21.37 5.35
C LEU A 3 -16.40 19.99 5.42
N GLU A 4 -16.76 19.42 4.26
CA GLU A 4 -17.36 18.10 4.14
C GLU A 4 -16.65 17.34 3.02
N LEU A 5 -16.20 16.13 3.33
CA LEU A 5 -15.56 15.25 2.35
C LEU A 5 -16.64 14.44 1.60
N PRO A 6 -16.66 14.46 0.26
CA PRO A 6 -17.62 13.68 -0.50
C PRO A 6 -17.56 12.19 -0.18
N TRP A 7 -18.74 11.57 -0.17
CA TRP A 7 -18.91 10.14 0.11
C TRP A 7 -18.15 9.22 -0.85
N SER A 8 -17.86 9.71 -2.06
CA SER A 8 -17.03 9.02 -3.04
C SER A 8 -15.74 9.78 -3.31
N ALA A 9 -14.65 9.02 -3.41
CA ALA A 9 -13.36 9.57 -3.74
C ALA A 9 -13.35 10.25 -5.12
N ASP A 10 -14.13 9.75 -6.09
CA ASP A 10 -14.22 10.35 -7.43
C ASP A 10 -14.86 11.74 -7.39
N ARG A 11 -15.87 11.95 -6.53
CA ARG A 11 -16.46 13.27 -6.30
C ARG A 11 -15.48 14.20 -5.59
N ALA A 12 -14.69 13.68 -4.64
CA ALA A 12 -13.63 14.44 -3.99
C ALA A 12 -12.55 14.87 -5.00
N ILE A 13 -12.12 13.98 -5.89
CA ILE A 13 -11.20 14.29 -7.00
C ILE A 13 -11.78 15.37 -7.88
N GLN A 14 -13.04 15.22 -8.30
CA GLN A 14 -13.69 16.20 -9.15
C GLN A 14 -13.78 17.57 -8.46
N GLN A 15 -14.02 17.60 -7.15
CA GLN A 15 -14.01 18.82 -6.34
C GLN A 15 -12.62 19.45 -6.29
N PHE A 16 -11.55 18.68 -6.10
CA PHE A 16 -10.18 19.21 -6.15
C PHE A 16 -9.80 19.70 -7.55
N GLY A 17 -10.15 18.95 -8.60
CA GLY A 17 -9.93 19.31 -10.00
C GLY A 17 -10.63 20.59 -10.46
N ARG A 18 -11.63 21.08 -9.70
CA ARG A 18 -12.21 22.41 -9.96
C ARG A 18 -11.25 23.55 -9.63
N THR A 19 -10.38 23.35 -8.64
CA THR A 19 -9.40 24.34 -8.14
C THR A 19 -7.99 24.07 -8.66
N HIS A 20 -7.65 22.80 -8.92
CA HIS A 20 -6.39 22.39 -9.51
C HIS A 20 -6.54 22.19 -11.02
N ARG A 21 -6.32 23.25 -11.81
CA ARG A 21 -6.45 23.25 -13.29
C ARG A 21 -5.13 23.54 -14.00
N SER A 22 -5.07 23.20 -15.29
CA SER A 22 -3.94 23.52 -16.16
C SER A 22 -3.63 25.02 -16.16
N ASN A 23 -2.35 25.38 -16.17
CA ASN A 23 -1.81 26.76 -16.18
C ASN A 23 -1.97 27.58 -14.89
N GLN A 24 -2.20 26.97 -13.73
CA GLN A 24 -2.18 27.72 -12.47
C GLN A 24 -0.74 28.18 -12.12
N VAL A 25 -0.61 29.41 -11.64
CA VAL A 25 0.68 30.01 -11.22
C VAL A 25 1.14 29.48 -9.86
N THR A 26 0.21 29.08 -8.99
CA THR A 26 0.48 28.59 -7.63
C THR A 26 -0.40 27.39 -7.32
N ALA A 27 0.16 26.38 -6.64
CA ALA A 27 -0.59 25.20 -6.25
C ALA A 27 -1.62 25.50 -5.13
N PRO A 28 -2.85 24.96 -5.21
CA PRO A 28 -3.86 25.15 -4.18
C PRO A 28 -3.44 24.42 -2.91
N GLU A 29 -3.63 25.07 -1.76
CA GLU A 29 -3.51 24.44 -0.46
C GLU A 29 -4.89 23.95 0.02
N TYR A 30 -4.97 22.66 0.32
CA TYR A 30 -6.20 22.05 0.84
C TYR A 30 -6.12 21.91 2.36
N VAL A 31 -7.09 22.50 3.06
CA VAL A 31 -7.30 22.32 4.51
C VAL A 31 -8.57 21.51 4.70
N PHE A 32 -8.44 20.37 5.39
CA PHE A 32 -9.55 19.49 5.73
C PHE A 32 -9.98 19.74 7.18
N LEU A 33 -11.26 20.03 7.36
CA LEU A 33 -11.90 20.02 8.68
C LEU A 33 -12.64 18.68 8.82
N ILE A 34 -12.24 17.90 9.82
CA ILE A 34 -12.84 16.60 10.13
C ILE A 34 -13.17 16.67 11.62
N SER A 35 -14.43 16.48 12.00
CA SER A 35 -14.78 16.42 13.42
C SER A 35 -14.25 15.13 14.05
N GLU A 36 -14.17 15.13 15.38
CA GLU A 36 -13.75 13.95 16.14
C GLU A 36 -14.82 12.84 16.18
N LEU A 37 -15.95 13.00 15.47
CA LEU A 37 -17.00 12.00 15.40
C LEU A 37 -16.54 10.80 14.57
N ALA A 38 -16.72 9.59 15.14
CA ALA A 38 -16.40 8.34 14.47
C ALA A 38 -17.07 8.19 13.09
N GLY A 39 -18.29 8.72 12.95
CA GLY A 39 -19.03 8.76 11.68
C GLY A 39 -18.34 9.56 10.59
N GLU A 40 -17.61 10.63 10.95
CA GLU A 40 -16.88 11.48 10.00
C GLU A 40 -15.46 10.97 9.70
N GLN A 41 -14.83 10.28 10.66
CA GLN A 41 -13.54 9.62 10.43
C GLN A 41 -13.60 8.57 9.29
N ARG A 42 -14.80 8.02 9.04
CA ARG A 42 -15.08 7.23 7.83
C ARG A 42 -14.78 8.00 6.54
N PHE A 43 -15.27 9.23 6.41
CA PHE A 43 -15.05 10.02 5.20
C PHE A 43 -13.57 10.33 5.02
N ALA A 44 -12.89 10.63 6.13
CA ALA A 44 -11.45 10.78 6.15
C ALA A 44 -10.73 9.52 5.65
N SER A 45 -11.12 8.31 6.07
CA SER A 45 -10.49 7.04 5.67
C SER A 45 -10.56 6.71 4.17
N ILE A 46 -11.73 6.89 3.57
CA ILE A 46 -12.01 6.57 2.16
C ILE A 46 -11.30 7.58 1.28
N VAL A 47 -11.39 8.86 1.65
CA VAL A 47 -10.77 9.95 0.91
C VAL A 47 -9.25 9.94 1.11
N ALA A 48 -8.73 9.64 2.31
CA ALA A 48 -7.31 9.49 2.60
C ALA A 48 -6.61 8.49 1.68
N LYS A 49 -7.14 7.26 1.59
CA LYS A 49 -6.59 6.19 0.75
C LYS A 49 -6.48 6.59 -0.72
N ARG A 50 -7.48 7.33 -1.23
CA ARG A 50 -7.45 7.81 -2.62
C ARG A 50 -6.67 9.12 -2.76
N LEU A 51 -6.62 10.00 -1.76
CA LEU A 51 -5.79 11.21 -1.72
C LEU A 51 -4.31 10.89 -1.65
N GLU A 52 -3.90 9.88 -0.90
CA GLU A 52 -2.53 9.35 -0.92
C GLU A 52 -2.20 8.79 -2.30
N SER A 53 -3.14 8.05 -2.89
CA SER A 53 -3.04 7.61 -4.29
C SER A 53 -2.95 8.79 -5.25
N LEU A 54 -3.77 9.83 -5.09
CA LEU A 54 -3.79 11.00 -5.94
C LEU A 54 -2.51 11.80 -5.77
N GLY A 55 -2.05 12.10 -4.55
CA GLY A 55 -0.81 12.84 -4.31
C GLY A 55 0.41 12.13 -4.89
N ALA A 56 0.40 10.79 -4.91
CA ALA A 56 1.40 9.98 -5.61
C ALA A 56 1.25 10.01 -7.16
N LEU A 57 0.07 10.35 -7.69
CA LEU A 57 -0.27 10.33 -9.13
C LEU A 57 -0.41 11.75 -9.77
N THR A 58 -0.65 12.79 -8.98
CA THR A 58 -0.97 14.18 -9.41
C THR A 58 0.24 15.09 -9.40
N HIS A 59 1.25 14.76 -8.60
CA HIS A 59 2.52 15.47 -8.60
C HIS A 59 3.66 14.45 -8.63
N GLY A 60 4.46 14.46 -9.70
CA GLY A 60 5.81 13.90 -9.66
C GLY A 60 6.76 14.63 -8.68
N ASP A 61 6.24 15.48 -7.79
CA ASP A 61 6.98 16.26 -6.81
C ASP A 61 7.17 15.46 -5.53
N ARG A 62 8.45 15.35 -5.14
CA ARG A 62 9.04 14.54 -4.06
C ARG A 62 8.58 14.92 -2.65
N ARG A 63 7.78 15.98 -2.50
CA ARG A 63 7.41 16.58 -1.20
C ARG A 63 5.98 16.26 -0.74
N ALA A 64 5.11 15.76 -1.61
CA ALA A 64 3.70 15.54 -1.27
C ALA A 64 3.44 14.43 -0.23
N THR A 65 4.43 13.56 0.03
CA THR A 65 4.30 12.41 0.94
C THR A 65 4.85 12.62 2.34
N GLU A 66 5.55 13.73 2.62
CA GLU A 66 6.13 13.98 3.95
C GLU A 66 5.18 14.75 4.89
N THR A 67 4.23 15.55 4.38
CA THR A 67 3.54 16.54 5.22
C THR A 67 2.25 16.05 5.89
N ARG A 68 1.60 14.97 5.42
CA ARG A 68 0.34 14.47 6.02
C ARG A 68 0.21 12.96 5.90
N ASP A 69 0.55 12.26 6.97
CA ASP A 69 0.31 10.83 7.13
C ASP A 69 -1.19 10.54 7.30
N LEU A 70 -1.90 10.47 6.17
CA LEU A 70 -3.31 10.13 6.07
C LEU A 70 -3.53 8.61 6.26
N SER A 71 -2.46 7.81 6.31
CA SER A 71 -2.49 6.35 6.43
C SER A 71 -3.08 5.89 7.75
N ARG A 72 -2.99 6.74 8.80
CA ARG A 72 -3.65 6.54 10.09
C ARG A 72 -5.16 6.34 9.98
N PHE A 73 -5.76 6.87 8.91
CA PHE A 73 -7.20 6.75 8.65
C PHE A 73 -7.51 5.58 7.72
N ASN A 74 -6.55 4.87 7.12
CA ASN A 74 -6.84 3.80 6.15
C ASN A 74 -7.22 2.47 6.83
N PHE A 75 -8.47 2.36 7.28
CA PHE A 75 -8.99 1.16 7.96
C PHE A 75 -9.45 0.05 7.02
N ASP A 76 -9.67 0.32 5.72
CA ASP A 76 -10.07 -0.69 4.74
C ASP A 76 -8.87 -1.45 4.17
N ASN A 77 -8.24 -2.23 5.06
CA ASN A 77 -7.11 -3.11 4.78
C ASN A 77 -7.29 -4.47 5.51
N LYS A 78 -6.33 -5.39 5.34
CA LYS A 78 -6.42 -6.73 5.95
C LYS A 78 -6.43 -6.70 7.49
N TYR A 79 -5.77 -5.71 8.10
CA TYR A 79 -5.76 -5.52 9.55
C TYR A 79 -7.07 -4.95 10.07
N GLY A 80 -7.66 -3.97 9.38
CA GLY A 80 -8.95 -3.42 9.75
C GLY A 80 -10.08 -4.44 9.66
N ARG A 81 -10.09 -5.30 8.63
CA ARG A 81 -11.05 -6.41 8.55
C ARG A 81 -10.85 -7.44 9.67
N ASN A 82 -9.59 -7.77 9.99
CA ASN A 82 -9.28 -8.68 11.10
C ASN A 82 -9.69 -8.08 12.46
N ALA A 83 -9.40 -6.80 12.69
CA ALA A 83 -9.79 -6.09 13.90
C ALA A 83 -11.32 -6.02 14.04
N LEU A 84 -12.03 -5.74 12.94
CA LEU A 84 -13.49 -5.74 12.92
C LEU A 84 -14.06 -7.13 13.23
N GLU A 85 -13.44 -8.19 12.69
CA GLU A 85 -13.82 -9.56 13.01
C GLU A 85 -13.67 -9.86 14.52
N ILE A 86 -12.54 -9.50 15.12
CA ILE A 86 -12.28 -9.65 16.56
C ILE A 86 -13.30 -8.86 17.37
N VAL A 87 -13.57 -7.61 17.02
CA VAL A 87 -14.55 -6.74 17.71
C VAL A 87 -15.93 -7.38 17.67
N MET A 88 -16.43 -7.76 16.50
CA MET A 88 -17.77 -8.30 16.34
C MET A 88 -17.93 -9.62 17.09
N LYS A 89 -16.94 -10.52 17.02
CA LYS A 89 -16.95 -11.78 17.79
C LYS A 89 -16.85 -11.57 19.30
N SER A 90 -16.07 -10.58 19.75
CA SER A 90 -15.99 -10.20 21.17
C SER A 90 -17.34 -9.69 21.68
N ILE A 91 -18.03 -8.88 20.87
CA ILE A 91 -19.34 -8.32 21.23
C ILE A 91 -20.38 -9.43 21.37
N VAL A 92 -20.41 -10.43 20.49
CA VAL A 92 -21.34 -11.59 20.65
C VAL A 92 -20.81 -12.68 21.59
N LYS A 93 -19.72 -12.43 22.32
CA LYS A 93 -19.09 -13.37 23.29
C LYS A 93 -18.63 -14.71 22.67
N LEU A 94 -18.28 -14.70 21.38
CA LEU A 94 -17.69 -15.87 20.71
C LEU A 94 -16.20 -16.01 21.01
N ASP A 95 -15.48 -14.88 21.06
CA ASP A 95 -14.05 -14.82 21.34
C ASP A 95 -13.76 -13.90 22.54
N ALA A 96 -12.60 -14.11 23.17
CA ALA A 96 -12.12 -13.22 24.23
C ALA A 96 -11.71 -11.86 23.64
N PRO A 97 -12.05 -10.74 24.31
CA PRO A 97 -11.69 -9.41 23.84
C PRO A 97 -10.17 -9.22 23.87
N LEU A 98 -9.61 -8.72 22.76
CA LEU A 98 -8.17 -8.45 22.63
C LEU A 98 -7.74 -7.24 23.46
N VAL A 99 -8.64 -6.27 23.64
CA VAL A 99 -8.43 -5.03 24.42
C VAL A 99 -9.62 -4.84 25.36
N PRO A 100 -9.46 -4.13 26.50
CA PRO A 100 -10.57 -3.82 27.37
C PRO A 100 -11.55 -2.82 26.71
N PRO A 101 -12.84 -2.82 27.11
CA PRO A 101 -13.79 -1.81 26.66
C PRO A 101 -13.40 -0.40 27.15
N PRO A 102 -13.85 0.68 26.47
CA PRO A 102 -13.51 2.05 26.84
C PRO A 102 -13.93 2.40 28.28
N SER A 103 -13.00 2.87 29.10
CA SER A 103 -13.23 3.19 30.52
C SER A 103 -14.13 4.40 30.75
N ASN A 104 -14.31 5.25 29.73
CA ASN A 104 -15.16 6.44 29.75
C ASN A 104 -16.63 6.16 29.41
N PHE A 105 -16.97 4.93 29.03
CA PHE A 105 -18.34 4.55 28.70
C PHE A 105 -19.17 4.36 29.98
N LYS A 106 -20.29 5.06 30.08
CA LYS A 106 -21.19 4.95 31.22
C LYS A 106 -22.18 3.82 30.99
N GLY A 107 -21.94 2.66 31.61
CA GLY A 107 -22.86 1.52 31.56
C GLY A 107 -22.18 0.21 31.20
N ASP A 108 -22.97 -0.78 30.81
CA ASP A 108 -22.47 -2.06 30.31
C ASP A 108 -22.21 -1.94 28.81
N PHE A 109 -20.96 -1.64 28.46
CA PHE A 109 -20.51 -1.47 27.09
C PHE A 109 -21.00 -2.60 26.17
N PHE A 110 -20.81 -3.86 26.56
CA PHE A 110 -21.15 -4.97 25.67
C PHE A 110 -22.65 -5.09 25.47
N ARG A 111 -23.47 -4.89 26.51
CA ARG A 111 -24.93 -4.94 26.38
C ARG A 111 -25.50 -3.81 25.53
N GLU A 112 -25.03 -2.58 25.74
CA GLU A 112 -25.53 -1.42 25.04
C GLU A 112 -25.15 -1.44 23.56
N ILE A 113 -23.89 -1.80 23.26
CA ILE A 113 -23.43 -1.97 21.89
C ILE A 113 -24.14 -3.14 21.20
N GLN A 114 -24.37 -4.27 21.89
CA GLN A 114 -25.18 -5.37 21.34
C GLN A 114 -26.57 -4.88 20.93
N SER A 115 -27.25 -4.12 21.80
CA SER A 115 -28.59 -3.60 21.50
C SER A 115 -28.57 -2.65 20.30
N GLY A 116 -27.58 -1.76 20.21
CA GLY A 116 -27.43 -0.87 19.07
C GLY A 116 -27.15 -1.62 17.76
N LEU A 117 -26.30 -2.65 17.81
CA LEU A 117 -25.95 -3.47 16.65
C LEU A 117 -27.10 -4.36 16.16
N ILE A 118 -27.98 -4.82 17.05
CA ILE A 118 -29.25 -5.46 16.69
C ILE A 118 -30.15 -4.44 15.98
N GLY A 119 -30.29 -3.23 16.54
CA GLY A 119 -31.11 -2.17 15.96
C GLY A 119 -30.71 -1.76 14.54
N VAL A 120 -29.42 -1.83 14.20
CA VAL A 120 -28.91 -1.51 12.85
C VAL A 120 -28.78 -2.73 11.93
N GLY A 121 -29.14 -3.93 12.40
CA GLY A 121 -29.15 -5.17 11.62
C GLY A 121 -27.76 -5.75 11.33
N LEU A 122 -26.79 -5.55 12.24
CA LEU A 122 -25.48 -6.21 12.19
C LEU A 122 -25.42 -7.49 13.04
N ILE A 123 -26.34 -7.63 14.00
CA ILE A 123 -26.54 -8.81 14.84
C ILE A 123 -27.99 -9.27 14.69
N ASN A 124 -28.18 -10.55 14.46
CA ASN A 124 -29.50 -11.19 14.45
C ASN A 124 -29.68 -11.98 15.75
N VAL A 125 -30.90 -11.94 16.31
CA VAL A 125 -31.29 -12.74 17.47
C VAL A 125 -32.08 -13.94 16.97
N GLU A 126 -31.64 -15.15 17.23
CA GLU A 126 -32.44 -16.34 16.92
C GLU A 126 -33.64 -16.45 17.87
N ASP A 127 -34.85 -16.46 17.31
CA ASP A 127 -36.14 -16.43 18.04
C ASP A 127 -36.33 -17.55 19.07
N ARG A 128 -35.62 -18.69 18.92
CA ARG A 128 -35.82 -19.89 19.74
C ARG A 128 -34.78 -20.10 20.83
N SER A 129 -33.58 -19.56 20.64
CA SER A 129 -32.40 -19.85 21.48
C SER A 129 -31.86 -18.61 22.19
N GLY A 130 -32.25 -17.40 21.75
CA GLY A 130 -31.67 -16.16 22.22
C GLY A 130 -30.18 -16.01 21.84
N VAL A 131 -29.67 -16.89 20.97
CA VAL A 131 -28.28 -16.87 20.52
C VAL A 131 -28.11 -15.72 19.53
N LEU A 132 -27.10 -14.90 19.78
CA LEU A 132 -26.71 -13.80 18.91
C LEU A 132 -25.89 -14.35 17.75
N THR A 133 -26.33 -14.10 16.53
CA THR A 133 -25.62 -14.47 15.31
C THR A 133 -25.20 -13.22 14.55
N LEU A 134 -24.02 -13.27 13.94
CA LEU A 134 -23.50 -12.16 13.14
C LEU A 134 -24.10 -12.21 11.73
N ASP A 135 -24.48 -11.06 11.20
CA ASP A 135 -25.03 -10.98 9.85
C ASP A 135 -24.00 -11.36 8.78
N LYS A 136 -24.46 -11.75 7.59
CA LYS A 136 -23.56 -12.07 6.47
C LYS A 136 -22.68 -10.86 6.13
N ASP A 137 -21.40 -11.10 5.88
CA ASP A 137 -20.41 -10.05 5.59
C ASP A 137 -20.25 -9.00 6.70
N TYR A 138 -20.45 -9.37 7.97
CA TYR A 138 -20.25 -8.46 9.12
C TYR A 138 -18.83 -7.85 9.20
N ASN A 139 -17.83 -8.51 8.60
CA ASN A 139 -16.45 -8.03 8.53
C ASN A 139 -16.19 -7.09 7.34
N ASN A 140 -17.22 -6.74 6.56
CA ASN A 140 -17.12 -5.72 5.53
C ASN A 140 -17.09 -4.32 6.16
N MET A 141 -15.94 -3.67 6.07
CA MET A 141 -15.70 -2.34 6.65
C MET A 141 -16.71 -1.30 6.15
N GLY A 142 -17.04 -1.31 4.85
CA GLY A 142 -18.02 -0.38 4.27
C GLY A 142 -19.43 -0.59 4.84
N LYS A 143 -19.85 -1.84 5.02
CA LYS A 143 -21.15 -2.18 5.63
C LYS A 143 -21.18 -1.77 7.09
N PHE A 144 -20.17 -2.14 7.88
CA PHE A 144 -20.05 -1.76 9.28
C PHE A 144 -20.15 -0.25 9.47
N LEU A 145 -19.31 0.53 8.78
CA LEU A 145 -19.28 1.99 8.90
C LEU A 145 -20.57 2.66 8.43
N ASN A 146 -21.30 2.06 7.48
CA ASN A 146 -22.62 2.54 7.07
C ASN A 146 -23.71 2.27 8.11
N ARG A 147 -23.66 1.11 8.78
CA ARG A 147 -24.70 0.69 9.70
C ARG A 147 -24.59 1.37 11.06
N ILE A 148 -23.38 1.61 11.57
CA ILE A 148 -23.18 2.30 12.85
C ILE A 148 -23.66 3.76 12.84
N LEU A 149 -23.90 4.36 11.67
CA LEU A 149 -24.52 5.71 11.57
C LEU A 149 -25.96 5.73 12.09
N GLY A 150 -26.63 4.57 12.13
CA GLY A 150 -27.96 4.44 12.71
C GLY A 150 -27.95 4.24 14.23
N MET A 151 -26.77 4.20 14.87
CA MET A 151 -26.64 4.07 16.33
C MET A 151 -26.59 5.45 16.99
N GLU A 152 -26.84 5.49 18.31
CA GLU A 152 -26.66 6.70 19.09
C GLU A 152 -25.20 7.16 19.10
N VAL A 153 -24.96 8.48 19.06
CA VAL A 153 -23.60 9.07 18.97
C VAL A 153 -22.65 8.55 20.05
N GLN A 154 -23.14 8.39 21.29
CA GLN A 154 -22.32 7.86 22.39
C GLN A 154 -21.90 6.41 22.14
N GLN A 155 -22.82 5.56 21.68
CA GLN A 155 -22.56 4.16 21.33
C GLN A 155 -21.64 4.05 20.13
N GLN A 156 -21.85 4.89 19.11
CA GLN A 156 -21.01 4.94 17.92
C GLN A 156 -19.56 5.28 18.26
N ASN A 157 -19.35 6.34 19.05
CA ASN A 157 -18.01 6.77 19.45
C ASN A 157 -17.32 5.71 20.32
N ALA A 158 -18.05 5.09 21.25
CA ALA A 158 -17.50 4.04 22.10
C ALA A 158 -17.13 2.78 21.32
N LEU A 159 -18.01 2.31 20.43
CA LEU A 159 -17.76 1.17 19.55
C LEU A 159 -16.57 1.44 18.62
N PHE A 160 -16.48 2.65 18.07
CA PHE A 160 -15.38 3.01 17.19
C PHE A 160 -14.06 3.14 17.95
N GLN A 161 -14.06 3.70 19.15
CA GLN A 161 -12.88 3.74 20.03
C GLN A 161 -12.38 2.32 20.32
N TYR A 162 -13.29 1.41 20.71
CA TYR A 162 -12.97 0.01 20.94
C TYR A 162 -12.39 -0.68 19.68
N PHE A 163 -12.94 -0.37 18.51
CA PHE A 163 -12.39 -0.82 17.23
C PHE A 163 -11.00 -0.25 16.95
N SER A 164 -10.78 1.05 17.17
CA SER A 164 -9.48 1.71 16.99
C SER A 164 -8.41 1.11 17.89
N ASP A 165 -8.73 0.84 19.16
CA ASP A 165 -7.81 0.23 20.11
C ASP A 165 -7.50 -1.22 19.73
N THR A 166 -8.51 -1.98 19.30
CA THR A 166 -8.33 -3.35 18.77
C THR A 166 -7.44 -3.34 17.52
N LEU A 167 -7.68 -2.41 16.60
CA LEU A 167 -6.88 -2.26 15.40
C LEU A 167 -5.43 -1.91 15.72
N ALA A 168 -5.20 -0.99 16.67
CA ALA A 168 -3.86 -0.64 17.13
C ALA A 168 -3.13 -1.87 17.68
N ALA A 169 -3.80 -2.69 18.49
CA ALA A 169 -3.23 -3.94 19.00
C ALA A 169 -2.92 -4.96 17.88
N VAL A 170 -3.84 -5.18 16.94
CA VAL A 170 -3.63 -6.05 15.76
C VAL A 170 -2.44 -5.57 14.92
N ILE A 171 -2.31 -4.26 14.72
CA ILE A 171 -1.20 -3.66 13.98
C ILE A 171 0.11 -3.82 14.74
N GLN A 172 0.12 -3.56 16.05
CA GLN A 172 1.31 -3.75 16.88
C GLN A 172 1.77 -5.20 16.86
N GLU A 173 0.85 -6.15 16.96
CA GLU A 173 1.14 -7.58 16.85
C GLU A 173 1.67 -7.93 15.45
N ALA A 174 1.06 -7.41 14.38
CA ALA A 174 1.53 -7.62 13.02
C ALA A 174 2.93 -7.02 12.79
N LYS A 175 3.23 -5.85 13.39
CA LYS A 175 4.55 -5.21 13.36
C LYS A 175 5.58 -6.05 14.11
N LYS A 176 5.25 -6.49 15.33
CA LYS A 176 6.09 -7.38 16.15
C LYS A 176 6.40 -8.70 15.43
N ASN A 177 5.42 -9.23 14.70
CA ASN A 177 5.55 -10.46 13.94
C ASN A 177 6.16 -10.27 12.54
N GLY A 178 6.55 -9.04 12.17
CA GLY A 178 7.13 -8.71 10.86
C GLY A 178 6.19 -8.97 9.67
N ARG A 179 4.88 -9.08 9.91
CA ARG A 179 3.86 -9.29 8.87
C ARG A 179 3.17 -8.01 8.45
N TYR A 180 3.43 -6.90 9.14
CA TYR A 180 2.80 -5.61 8.89
C TYR A 180 3.08 -5.12 7.47
N ASP A 181 2.05 -4.61 6.81
CA ASP A 181 2.05 -4.31 5.38
C ASP A 181 1.13 -3.12 5.17
N MET A 182 1.75 -1.95 4.98
CA MET A 182 1.05 -0.67 4.90
C MET A 182 0.20 -0.52 3.63
N GLY A 183 0.22 -1.47 2.70
CA GLY A 183 -0.44 -1.33 1.40
C GLY A 183 0.28 -0.37 0.44
N ILE A 184 1.18 0.47 0.96
CA ILE A 184 2.25 1.16 0.23
C ILE A 184 3.50 0.31 0.37
N LEU A 185 4.11 -0.07 -0.75
CA LEU A 185 5.37 -0.80 -0.74
C LEU A 185 6.52 0.21 -0.66
N ASP A 186 7.30 0.18 0.41
CA ASP A 186 8.54 0.96 0.52
C ASP A 186 9.71 0.07 0.12
N LEU A 187 10.46 0.45 -0.94
CA LEU A 187 11.65 -0.24 -1.41
C LEU A 187 12.89 0.61 -1.13
N GLY A 188 13.92 0.03 -0.50
CA GLY A 188 15.18 0.76 -0.21
C GLY A 188 15.12 1.68 1.02
N SER A 189 14.12 1.50 1.88
CA SER A 189 14.05 2.14 3.21
C SER A 189 14.71 1.30 4.32
N GLY A 190 15.00 0.01 4.05
CA GLY A 190 15.72 -0.90 4.95
C GLY A 190 17.07 -1.34 4.34
N ASP A 191 17.52 -2.55 4.68
CA ASP A 191 18.77 -3.15 4.14
C ASP A 191 18.70 -3.56 2.65
N GLU A 192 17.64 -3.16 1.95
CA GLU A 192 17.42 -3.49 0.55
C GLU A 192 18.21 -2.55 -0.38
N LYS A 193 18.96 -3.14 -1.30
CA LYS A 193 19.71 -2.42 -2.34
C LYS A 193 18.82 -2.28 -3.57
N VAL A 194 18.44 -1.05 -3.91
CA VAL A 194 17.55 -0.78 -5.06
C VAL A 194 18.34 -0.12 -6.18
N LYS A 195 18.45 -0.82 -7.31
CA LYS A 195 19.15 -0.37 -8.51
C LYS A 195 18.16 -0.06 -9.62
N LYS A 196 18.36 1.08 -10.28
CA LYS A 196 17.65 1.40 -11.51
C LYS A 196 18.27 0.62 -12.67
N VAL A 197 17.48 -0.19 -13.36
CA VAL A 197 17.92 -1.04 -14.47
C VAL A 197 17.62 -0.38 -15.82
N ASP A 198 16.39 0.11 -15.99
CA ASP A 198 15.93 0.76 -17.23
C ASP A 198 14.93 1.88 -16.89
N CYS A 199 14.79 2.86 -17.79
CA CYS A 199 13.81 3.93 -17.68
C CYS A 199 13.35 4.38 -19.06
N ARG A 200 12.07 4.21 -19.34
CA ARG A 200 11.43 4.66 -20.58
C ARG A 200 10.54 5.86 -20.29
N LYS A 201 10.69 6.93 -21.06
CA LYS A 201 9.91 8.16 -20.90
C LYS A 201 8.93 8.28 -22.06
N PHE A 202 7.71 8.71 -21.76
CA PHE A 202 6.64 8.93 -22.73
C PHE A 202 6.01 10.30 -22.49
N LEU A 203 5.77 11.06 -23.56
CA LEU A 203 5.04 12.32 -23.49
C LEU A 203 3.54 12.05 -23.33
N THR A 204 2.91 12.84 -22.47
CA THR A 204 1.48 12.68 -22.18
C THR A 204 0.64 13.61 -23.05
N PRO A 205 -0.54 13.19 -23.53
CA PRO A 205 -1.45 14.04 -24.27
C PRO A 205 -1.82 15.33 -23.51
N GLY A 206 -1.87 16.46 -24.23
CA GLY A 206 -2.35 17.74 -23.69
C GLY A 206 -1.31 18.61 -22.96
N TYR A 207 -0.06 18.15 -22.82
CA TYR A 207 1.05 18.96 -22.32
C TYR A 207 2.11 19.12 -23.41
N THR A 208 2.55 20.35 -23.66
CA THR A 208 3.48 20.68 -24.75
C THR A 208 4.94 20.38 -24.41
N THR A 209 5.31 20.35 -23.12
CA THR A 209 6.70 20.07 -22.67
C THR A 209 6.85 19.52 -21.24
N SER A 210 5.84 19.58 -20.38
CA SER A 210 5.98 19.29 -18.93
C SER A 210 5.38 17.96 -18.47
N GLY A 211 4.34 17.47 -19.14
CA GLY A 211 3.68 16.21 -18.81
C GLY A 211 4.42 15.03 -19.42
N HIS A 212 5.06 14.22 -18.58
CA HIS A 212 5.67 12.96 -18.98
C HIS A 212 5.34 11.88 -17.97
N VAL A 213 5.28 10.64 -18.45
CA VAL A 213 5.30 9.44 -17.62
C VAL A 213 6.58 8.69 -17.85
N GLU A 214 7.13 8.14 -16.77
CA GLU A 214 8.34 7.32 -16.81
C GLU A 214 8.02 5.93 -16.30
N LEU A 215 8.37 4.92 -17.08
CA LEU A 215 8.32 3.53 -16.66
C LEU A 215 9.73 3.09 -16.27
N HIS A 216 9.97 2.96 -14.97
CA HIS A 216 11.22 2.49 -14.41
C HIS A 216 11.19 0.97 -14.23
N THR A 217 12.26 0.30 -14.64
CA THR A 217 12.53 -1.08 -14.23
C THR A 217 13.58 -1.03 -13.13
N VAL A 218 13.22 -1.49 -11.93
CA VAL A 218 14.09 -1.46 -10.76
C VAL A 218 14.39 -2.88 -10.30
N GLY A 219 15.67 -3.14 -10.05
CA GLY A 219 16.15 -4.36 -9.41
C GLY A 219 16.26 -4.12 -7.91
N VAL A 220 15.54 -4.89 -7.12
CA VAL A 220 15.61 -4.89 -5.67
C VAL A 220 16.36 -6.13 -5.22
N GLU A 221 17.49 -5.91 -4.56
CA GLU A 221 18.33 -6.94 -4.00
C GLU A 221 18.24 -6.86 -2.48
N ARG A 222 17.75 -7.93 -1.86
CA ARG A 222 17.75 -8.11 -0.40
C ARG A 222 18.79 -9.16 -0.02
N GLY A 223 18.68 -9.70 1.20
CA GLY A 223 19.60 -10.73 1.66
C GLY A 223 20.76 -10.16 2.44
N MET A 224 21.66 -11.05 2.85
CA MET A 224 22.84 -10.70 3.62
C MET A 224 23.96 -11.67 3.25
N SER A 225 25.08 -11.14 2.79
CA SER A 225 26.27 -11.94 2.48
C SER A 225 26.84 -12.56 3.76
N TRP A 226 27.74 -13.52 3.63
CA TRP A 226 28.41 -14.12 4.80
C TRP A 226 29.21 -13.07 5.58
N GLU A 227 29.89 -12.17 4.87
CA GLU A 227 30.69 -11.08 5.41
C GLU A 227 29.78 -10.08 6.16
N GLU A 228 28.66 -9.69 5.55
CA GLU A 228 27.67 -8.81 6.19
C GLU A 228 27.06 -9.48 7.44
N ALA A 229 26.80 -10.78 7.40
CA ALA A 229 26.25 -11.54 8.53
C ALA A 229 27.23 -11.66 9.70
N THR A 230 28.51 -11.93 9.41
CA THR A 230 29.55 -12.04 10.43
C THR A 230 29.88 -10.70 11.07
N HIS A 231 29.90 -9.62 10.29
CA HIS A 231 30.03 -8.26 10.83
C HIS A 231 28.85 -7.90 11.73
N ALA A 232 27.62 -8.12 11.25
CA ALA A 232 26.41 -7.86 12.02
C ALA A 232 26.34 -8.68 13.33
N TRP A 233 26.90 -9.90 13.34
CA TRP A 233 27.00 -10.72 14.55
C TRP A 233 28.05 -10.18 15.52
N ALA A 234 29.22 -9.74 15.02
CA ALA A 234 30.28 -9.17 15.85
C ALA A 234 29.88 -7.86 16.54
N GLU A 235 28.96 -7.09 15.94
CA GLU A 235 28.45 -5.83 16.50
C GLU A 235 27.33 -6.01 17.55
N GLN A 236 26.81 -7.22 17.76
CA GLN A 236 25.77 -7.48 18.77
C GLN A 236 26.36 -7.50 20.19
N ASN A 237 26.23 -6.38 20.91
CA ASN A 237 26.63 -6.24 22.33
C ASN A 237 25.42 -6.19 23.28
N GLY A 238 24.55 -7.21 23.28
CA GLY A 238 23.34 -7.24 24.11
C GLY A 238 23.02 -8.62 24.71
N SER A 239 22.25 -8.62 25.80
CA SER A 239 21.72 -9.82 26.47
C SER A 239 20.81 -10.65 25.54
N ASP A 240 20.81 -11.98 25.72
CA ASP A 240 20.13 -13.02 24.90
C ASP A 240 18.59 -12.90 24.76
N ASP A 241 17.99 -11.81 25.24
CA ASP A 241 16.55 -11.55 25.19
C ASP A 241 16.14 -10.94 23.84
N GLY A 242 15.90 -11.84 22.89
CA GLY A 242 15.35 -11.53 21.56
C GLY A 242 16.43 -11.45 20.49
N LEU A 243 16.79 -12.61 19.92
CA LEU A 243 17.79 -12.67 18.85
C LEU A 243 17.17 -12.25 17.52
N LEU A 244 17.81 -11.27 16.88
CA LEU A 244 17.48 -10.86 15.53
C LEU A 244 18.08 -11.89 14.56
N PHE A 245 17.22 -12.73 13.98
CA PHE A 245 17.65 -13.79 13.07
C PHE A 245 17.92 -13.23 11.66
N SER A 246 19.02 -13.62 11.03
CA SER A 246 19.33 -13.25 9.65
C SER A 246 19.22 -14.45 8.72
N ARG A 247 18.89 -14.20 7.45
CA ARG A 247 18.87 -15.21 6.38
C ARG A 247 19.64 -14.73 5.16
N PRO A 248 20.29 -15.64 4.40
CA PRO A 248 21.03 -15.25 3.20
C PRO A 248 20.12 -14.61 2.14
N ASN A 249 18.88 -15.08 1.99
CA ASN A 249 17.99 -14.65 0.90
C ASN A 249 17.06 -13.48 1.23
N THR A 250 16.85 -13.17 2.51
CA THR A 250 15.94 -12.11 2.97
C THR A 250 16.60 -11.09 3.90
N GLY A 251 17.82 -11.36 4.35
CA GLY A 251 18.57 -10.48 5.23
C GLY A 251 18.09 -10.58 6.68
N ARG A 252 18.31 -9.51 7.42
CA ARG A 252 17.90 -9.35 8.81
C ARG A 252 16.38 -9.45 8.93
N GLN A 253 15.88 -10.37 9.75
CA GLN A 253 14.45 -10.56 9.94
C GLN A 253 13.92 -9.57 10.98
N VAL A 254 12.80 -8.90 10.65
CA VAL A 254 12.12 -7.98 11.57
C VAL A 254 11.53 -8.73 12.78
N LYS A 255 11.22 -10.01 12.62
CA LYS A 255 10.69 -10.86 13.67
C LYS A 255 11.81 -11.29 14.63
N LEU A 256 11.70 -10.85 15.88
CA LEU A 256 12.49 -11.39 16.99
C LEU A 256 11.98 -12.80 17.31
N GLU A 257 12.87 -13.80 17.29
CA GLU A 257 12.56 -15.15 17.77
C GLU A 257 13.34 -15.42 19.05
N THR A 258 12.73 -16.13 20.01
CA THR A 258 13.43 -16.55 21.23
C THR A 258 14.43 -17.65 20.89
N TYR A 259 15.52 -17.73 21.65
CA TYR A 259 16.50 -18.80 21.49
C TYR A 259 15.86 -20.20 21.58
N GLY A 260 14.86 -20.36 22.44
CA GLY A 260 14.12 -21.61 22.60
C GLY A 260 13.35 -22.04 21.35
N ASP A 261 12.74 -21.11 20.62
CA ASP A 261 12.00 -21.42 19.38
C ASP A 261 12.93 -21.71 18.20
N ILE A 262 14.09 -21.05 18.17
CA ILE A 262 15.13 -21.29 17.15
C ILE A 262 15.67 -22.72 17.31
N LYS A 263 15.96 -23.16 18.55
CA LYS A 263 16.51 -24.50 18.84
C LYS A 263 15.55 -25.64 18.46
N LYS A 264 14.24 -25.40 18.43
CA LYS A 264 13.24 -26.39 17.95
C LYS A 264 13.29 -26.60 16.43
N LYS A 265 13.72 -25.59 15.67
CA LYS A 265 13.67 -25.60 14.20
C LYS A 265 15.05 -25.80 13.55
N PHE A 266 16.12 -25.41 14.25
CA PHE A 266 17.48 -25.37 13.71
C PHE A 266 18.48 -26.06 14.62
N LYS A 267 19.49 -26.69 14.00
CA LYS A 267 20.64 -27.26 14.70
C LYS A 267 21.76 -26.22 14.72
N LYS A 268 22.34 -25.95 15.89
CA LYS A 268 23.53 -25.11 16.02
C LYS A 268 24.72 -25.82 15.35
N VAL A 269 25.44 -25.09 14.51
CA VAL A 269 26.64 -25.54 13.80
C VAL A 269 27.78 -24.53 14.03
N LEU A 270 29.01 -24.93 13.73
CA LEU A 270 30.15 -24.01 13.77
C LEU A 270 30.10 -23.04 12.59
N SER A 271 30.71 -21.87 12.74
CA SER A 271 30.72 -20.83 11.70
C SER A 271 31.38 -21.33 10.41
N GLU A 272 32.38 -22.20 10.51
CA GLU A 272 33.08 -22.80 9.36
C GLU A 272 32.15 -23.70 8.53
N ASP A 273 31.38 -24.57 9.20
CA ASP A 273 30.38 -25.43 8.57
C ASP A 273 29.23 -24.60 7.95
N ALA A 274 28.87 -23.50 8.59
CA ALA A 274 27.78 -22.63 8.12
C ALA A 274 28.15 -21.81 6.88
N LYS A 275 29.44 -21.42 6.73
CA LYS A 275 29.89 -20.50 5.68
C LYS A 275 29.53 -20.99 4.28
N GLN A 276 29.86 -22.25 3.97
CA GLN A 276 29.62 -22.82 2.65
C GLN A 276 28.12 -22.84 2.33
N HIS A 277 27.31 -23.38 3.25
CA HIS A 277 25.86 -23.44 3.08
C HIS A 277 25.21 -22.06 2.94
N TRP A 278 25.69 -21.08 3.72
CA TRP A 278 25.21 -19.70 3.63
C TRP A 278 25.52 -19.09 2.26
N THR A 279 26.76 -19.21 1.81
CA THR A 279 27.20 -18.69 0.51
C THR A 279 26.46 -19.36 -0.64
N ASP A 280 26.31 -20.68 -0.62
CA ASP A 280 25.59 -21.43 -1.67
C ASP A 280 24.12 -20.99 -1.74
N GLN A 281 23.47 -20.85 -0.58
CA GLN A 281 22.09 -20.36 -0.53
C GLN A 281 21.99 -18.90 -0.98
N TYR A 282 22.93 -18.05 -0.56
CA TYR A 282 22.98 -16.63 -0.96
C TYR A 282 23.10 -16.48 -2.48
N GLN A 283 24.03 -17.21 -3.09
CA GLN A 283 24.25 -17.21 -4.53
C GLN A 283 23.05 -17.79 -5.28
N SER A 284 22.56 -18.97 -4.85
CA SER A 284 21.42 -19.64 -5.49
C SER A 284 20.17 -18.77 -5.43
N SER A 285 19.90 -18.12 -4.31
CA SER A 285 18.70 -17.30 -4.10
C SER A 285 18.58 -16.09 -5.03
N ALA A 286 19.64 -15.70 -5.74
CA ALA A 286 19.55 -14.65 -6.75
C ALA A 286 18.63 -15.03 -7.93
N LYS A 287 18.55 -16.32 -8.29
CA LYS A 287 17.82 -16.81 -9.47
C LYS A 287 16.95 -18.05 -9.20
N ILE A 288 17.28 -18.83 -8.17
CA ILE A 288 16.63 -20.09 -7.84
C ILE A 288 15.68 -19.87 -6.67
N CYS A 289 14.39 -20.17 -6.88
CA CYS A 289 13.38 -20.04 -5.85
C CYS A 289 13.63 -21.05 -4.70
N SER A 290 13.14 -20.75 -3.51
CA SER A 290 13.34 -21.63 -2.34
C SER A 290 12.75 -23.04 -2.55
N HIS A 291 11.71 -23.18 -3.36
CA HIS A 291 11.15 -24.49 -3.69
C HIS A 291 12.16 -25.35 -4.46
N ALA A 292 12.76 -24.80 -5.51
CA ALA A 292 13.74 -25.51 -6.32
C ALA A 292 15.02 -25.78 -5.54
N TYR A 293 15.48 -24.82 -4.73
CA TYR A 293 16.69 -24.99 -3.91
C TYR A 293 16.53 -26.11 -2.87
N TRP A 294 15.43 -26.11 -2.09
CA TRP A 294 15.26 -27.09 -1.01
C TRP A 294 14.67 -28.43 -1.44
N ARG A 295 13.84 -28.45 -2.49
CA ARG A 295 13.11 -29.66 -2.93
C ARG A 295 13.62 -30.21 -4.27
N GLY A 296 14.58 -29.55 -4.90
CA GLY A 296 15.07 -29.89 -6.25
C GLY A 296 14.10 -29.56 -7.39
N ASN A 297 12.84 -29.19 -7.09
CA ASN A 297 11.83 -28.90 -8.10
C ASN A 297 10.83 -27.83 -7.64
N CYS A 298 10.33 -27.01 -8.57
CA CYS A 298 9.30 -26.02 -8.33
C CYS A 298 8.18 -26.14 -9.37
N LYS A 299 6.96 -26.50 -8.92
CA LYS A 299 5.79 -26.67 -9.80
C LYS A 299 5.58 -25.52 -10.79
N LYS A 300 5.78 -24.27 -10.37
CA LYS A 300 5.69 -23.09 -11.25
C LYS A 300 6.81 -23.07 -12.30
N ALA A 301 8.05 -23.26 -11.87
CA ALA A 301 9.19 -23.30 -12.78
C ALA A 301 9.12 -24.48 -13.76
N SER A 302 8.61 -25.64 -13.33
CA SER A 302 8.45 -26.83 -14.19
C SER A 302 7.47 -26.60 -15.34
N VAL A 303 6.49 -25.72 -15.16
CA VAL A 303 5.53 -25.34 -16.21
C VAL A 303 5.94 -24.05 -16.94
N GLY A 304 7.19 -23.61 -16.80
CA GLY A 304 7.73 -22.41 -17.44
C GLY A 304 7.27 -21.08 -16.84
N LEU A 305 6.59 -21.09 -15.68
CA LEU A 305 6.16 -19.87 -14.99
C LEU A 305 7.24 -19.39 -14.01
N LEU A 306 7.41 -18.07 -13.93
CA LEU A 306 8.34 -17.45 -12.98
C LEU A 306 7.90 -17.70 -11.53
N CYS A 307 8.85 -18.12 -10.69
CA CYS A 307 8.63 -18.30 -9.25
C CYS A 307 9.56 -17.39 -8.46
N GLU A 308 9.00 -16.35 -7.84
CA GLU A 308 9.77 -15.36 -7.07
C GLU A 308 9.84 -15.68 -5.56
N VAL A 309 9.38 -16.88 -5.18
CA VAL A 309 9.32 -17.30 -3.77
C VAL A 309 10.73 -17.56 -3.27
N GLY A 310 11.14 -16.83 -2.24
CA GLY A 310 12.46 -16.95 -1.65
C GLY A 310 13.60 -16.36 -2.47
N LEU A 311 13.32 -15.74 -3.63
CA LEU A 311 14.34 -15.03 -4.40
C LEU A 311 14.83 -13.78 -3.67
N ARG A 312 16.13 -13.56 -3.75
CA ARG A 312 16.86 -12.44 -3.17
C ARG A 312 16.86 -11.23 -4.10
N CYS A 313 16.91 -11.45 -5.40
CA CYS A 313 16.81 -10.42 -6.42
C CYS A 313 15.41 -10.44 -7.02
N ARG A 314 14.75 -9.29 -7.07
CA ARG A 314 13.43 -9.11 -7.68
C ARG A 314 13.44 -7.92 -8.62
N THR A 315 12.63 -7.99 -9.66
CA THR A 315 12.46 -6.90 -10.61
C THR A 315 11.06 -6.34 -10.45
N TYR A 316 10.96 -5.02 -10.28
CA TYR A 316 9.69 -4.29 -10.25
C TYR A 316 9.65 -3.32 -11.43
N HIS A 317 8.45 -3.14 -11.98
CA HIS A 317 8.18 -2.13 -13.00
C HIS A 317 7.31 -1.05 -12.38
N VAL A 318 7.77 0.19 -12.39
CA VAL A 318 7.17 1.31 -11.66
C VAL A 318 6.85 2.42 -12.64
N LEU A 319 5.56 2.70 -12.82
CA LEU A 319 5.09 3.83 -13.62
C LEU A 319 4.96 5.06 -12.73
N CYS A 320 5.69 6.12 -13.02
CA CYS A 320 5.67 7.38 -12.27
C CYS A 320 5.56 8.60 -13.20
N GLY A 321 5.46 9.79 -12.61
CA GLY A 321 5.21 11.04 -13.34
C GLY A 321 3.71 11.36 -13.37
N SER A 322 3.24 11.91 -14.49
CA SER A 322 1.83 12.27 -14.68
C SER A 322 0.95 11.06 -14.98
N VAL A 323 0.89 10.10 -14.08
CA VAL A 323 0.20 8.83 -14.32
C VAL A 323 -1.29 9.02 -14.61
N LEU A 324 -1.94 10.04 -14.04
CA LEU A 324 -3.35 10.35 -14.32
C LEU A 324 -3.62 10.71 -15.78
N SER A 325 -2.67 11.32 -16.49
CA SER A 325 -2.89 11.67 -17.91
C SER A 325 -2.87 10.47 -18.84
N VAL A 326 -2.46 9.29 -18.36
CA VAL A 326 -2.47 8.03 -19.12
C VAL A 326 -3.32 6.96 -18.43
N TRP A 327 -4.27 7.40 -17.60
CA TRP A 327 -5.09 6.51 -16.77
C TRP A 327 -5.96 5.58 -17.62
N ASN A 328 -6.50 6.07 -18.74
CA ASN A 328 -7.34 5.27 -19.64
C ASN A 328 -6.52 4.14 -20.27
N GLU A 329 -5.32 4.44 -20.77
CA GLU A 329 -4.40 3.45 -21.33
C GLU A 329 -4.00 2.40 -20.28
N LEU A 330 -3.83 2.83 -19.03
CA LEU A 330 -3.52 1.95 -17.90
C LEU A 330 -4.72 1.04 -17.55
N GLU A 331 -5.94 1.57 -17.47
CA GLU A 331 -7.16 0.78 -17.20
C GLU A 331 -7.45 -0.25 -18.29
N GLU A 332 -7.24 0.10 -19.56
CA GLU A 332 -7.41 -0.83 -20.67
C GLU A 332 -6.45 -2.03 -20.60
N VAL A 333 -5.23 -1.83 -20.07
CA VAL A 333 -4.25 -2.91 -19.93
C VAL A 333 -4.48 -3.73 -18.66
N LEU A 334 -4.94 -3.10 -17.58
CA LEU A 334 -5.14 -3.76 -16.29
C LEU A 334 -6.51 -4.47 -16.16
N SER A 335 -7.55 -3.96 -16.83
CA SER A 335 -8.91 -4.52 -16.74
C SER A 335 -9.03 -5.99 -17.19
N PRO A 336 -8.36 -6.48 -18.26
CA PRO A 336 -8.45 -7.89 -18.67
C PRO A 336 -7.77 -8.85 -17.68
N VAL A 337 -6.86 -8.35 -16.85
CA VAL A 337 -6.12 -9.11 -15.83
C VAL A 337 -6.86 -9.11 -14.49
N SER A 338 -7.94 -8.34 -14.37
CA SER A 338 -8.68 -8.09 -13.13
C SER A 338 -9.55 -9.28 -12.65
N GLY A 339 -9.62 -10.38 -13.42
CA GLY A 339 -10.23 -11.65 -12.96
C GLY A 339 -9.55 -12.25 -11.72
N SER A 340 -8.36 -11.74 -11.36
CA SER A 340 -7.63 -12.12 -10.15
C SER A 340 -7.03 -10.90 -9.45
N ASN A 341 -7.79 -10.18 -8.62
CA ASN A 341 -7.27 -9.32 -7.54
C ASN A 341 -6.01 -8.45 -7.86
N VAL A 342 -5.84 -7.95 -9.09
CA VAL A 342 -4.71 -7.07 -9.43
C VAL A 342 -5.04 -5.67 -8.92
N LYS A 343 -4.89 -5.50 -7.62
CA LYS A 343 -5.01 -4.21 -6.96
C LYS A 343 -3.75 -3.42 -7.28
N VAL A 344 -3.91 -2.35 -8.05
CA VAL A 344 -2.85 -1.36 -8.30
C VAL A 344 -2.22 -0.97 -6.96
N GLN A 345 -0.92 -1.22 -6.81
CA GLN A 345 -0.17 -0.96 -5.59
C GLN A 345 0.75 0.23 -5.79
N ILE A 346 0.70 1.19 -4.86
CA ILE A 346 1.61 2.34 -4.85
C ILE A 346 2.92 1.88 -4.22
N VAL A 347 4.02 2.29 -4.85
CA VAL A 347 5.38 2.03 -4.37
C VAL A 347 6.12 3.35 -4.19
N ARG A 348 6.84 3.46 -3.08
CA ARG A 348 7.86 4.49 -2.87
C ARG A 348 9.19 3.77 -2.84
N LEU A 349 10.13 4.22 -3.65
CA LEU A 349 11.44 3.61 -3.71
C LEU A 349 12.54 4.65 -3.58
N ARG A 350 13.61 4.24 -2.91
CA ARG A 350 14.86 4.98 -2.81
C ARG A 350 15.96 4.12 -3.42
N THR A 351 16.51 4.58 -4.53
CA THR A 351 17.64 3.92 -5.19
C THR A 351 18.96 4.21 -4.47
N GLU A 352 19.97 3.38 -4.73
CA GLU A 352 21.31 3.52 -4.13
C GLU A 352 21.99 4.86 -4.47
N ASP A 353 21.67 5.47 -5.62
CA ASP A 353 22.13 6.81 -6.01
C ASP A 353 21.37 7.96 -5.29
N GLY A 354 20.47 7.62 -4.37
CA GLY A 354 19.68 8.57 -3.59
C GLY A 354 18.44 9.09 -4.31
N GLN A 355 18.11 8.63 -5.52
CA GLN A 355 16.89 9.02 -6.20
C GLN A 355 15.66 8.45 -5.46
N ARG A 356 14.73 9.34 -5.09
CA ARG A 356 13.41 8.97 -4.59
C ARG A 356 12.42 8.96 -5.75
N ILE A 357 11.70 7.86 -5.92
CA ILE A 357 10.66 7.66 -6.95
C ILE A 357 9.39 7.18 -6.26
N VAL A 358 8.25 7.71 -6.69
CA VAL A 358 6.91 7.28 -6.24
C VAL A 358 6.09 6.97 -7.48
N GLY A 359 5.42 5.82 -7.50
CA GLY A 359 4.66 5.40 -8.66
C GLY A 359 3.80 4.16 -8.41
N LEU A 360 3.30 3.58 -9.50
CA LEU A 360 2.47 2.38 -9.49
C LEU A 360 3.27 1.16 -9.92
N ILE A 361 3.14 0.05 -9.19
CA ILE A 361 3.68 -1.24 -9.63
C ILE A 361 2.83 -1.76 -10.79
N ILE A 362 3.49 -1.99 -11.92
CA ILE A 362 2.90 -2.60 -13.11
C ILE A 362 3.27 -4.08 -13.12
N PRO A 363 2.28 -5.00 -13.15
CA PRO A 363 2.55 -6.43 -13.31
C PRO A 363 3.36 -6.71 -14.58
N ALA A 364 4.32 -7.64 -14.53
CA ALA A 364 5.22 -7.92 -15.65
C ALA A 364 4.49 -8.28 -16.96
N ASN A 365 3.36 -8.97 -16.89
CA ASN A 365 2.53 -9.32 -18.05
C ASN A 365 1.84 -8.09 -18.70
N CYS A 366 1.71 -6.99 -17.95
CA CYS A 366 1.10 -5.74 -18.41
C CYS A 366 2.13 -4.76 -18.98
N VAL A 367 3.43 -4.96 -18.73
CA VAL A 367 4.50 -4.05 -19.12
C VAL A 367 4.56 -3.89 -20.63
N SER A 368 4.64 -4.97 -21.39
CA SER A 368 4.74 -4.89 -22.87
C SER A 368 3.49 -4.26 -23.52
N PRO A 369 2.25 -4.67 -23.16
CA PRO A 369 1.05 -4.01 -23.65
C PRO A 369 0.99 -2.51 -23.31
N LEU A 370 1.38 -2.15 -22.08
CA LEU A 370 1.40 -0.75 -21.64
C LEU A 370 2.41 0.08 -22.42
N ILE A 371 3.64 -0.43 -22.60
CA ILE A 371 4.67 0.24 -23.40
C ILE A 371 4.18 0.49 -24.82
N ASN A 372 3.53 -0.49 -25.45
CA ASN A 372 3.01 -0.33 -26.81
C ASN A 372 1.98 0.81 -26.89
N LYS A 373 1.01 0.84 -25.97
CA LYS A 373 0.01 1.92 -25.93
C LYS A 373 0.63 3.29 -25.65
N LEU A 374 1.50 3.38 -24.65
CA LEU A 374 2.19 4.63 -24.31
C LEU A 374 3.08 5.12 -25.45
N SER A 375 3.74 4.21 -26.19
CA SER A 375 4.57 4.58 -27.35
C SER A 375 3.73 5.13 -28.50
N THR A 376 2.56 4.54 -28.78
CA THR A 376 1.65 5.07 -29.81
C THR A 376 1.11 6.45 -29.42
N SER A 377 0.74 6.63 -28.15
CA SER A 377 0.26 7.92 -27.62
C SER A 377 1.37 9.00 -27.69
N ASP A 378 2.60 8.63 -27.30
CA ASP A 378 3.78 9.48 -27.36
C ASP A 378 4.10 9.92 -28.79
N GLN A 379 4.10 9.00 -29.78
CA GLN A 379 4.33 9.33 -31.18
C GLN A 379 3.30 10.34 -31.73
N ASN A 380 2.02 10.11 -31.44
CA ASN A 380 0.95 11.03 -31.85
C ASN A 380 1.13 12.41 -31.21
N GLN A 381 1.52 12.46 -29.94
CA GLN A 381 1.76 13.71 -29.22
C GLN A 381 3.00 14.44 -29.75
N GLN A 382 4.07 13.73 -30.09
CA GLN A 382 5.27 14.32 -30.70
C GLN A 382 4.95 14.98 -32.05
N LEU A 383 4.16 14.32 -32.89
CA LEU A 383 3.69 14.89 -34.16
C LEU A 383 2.85 16.15 -33.92
N ALA A 384 1.91 16.11 -32.97
CA ALA A 384 1.08 17.27 -32.64
C ALA A 384 1.90 18.46 -32.14
N VAL A 385 2.92 18.22 -31.30
CA VAL A 385 3.84 19.26 -30.81
C VAL A 385 4.67 19.84 -31.96
N GLN A 386 5.17 19.01 -32.88
CA GLN A 386 5.91 19.46 -34.05
C GLN A 386 5.05 20.30 -35.00
N GLU A 387 3.81 19.89 -35.25
CA GLU A 387 2.86 20.67 -36.06
C GLU A 387 2.54 22.02 -35.40
N GLN A 388 2.35 22.04 -34.08
CA GLN A 388 2.10 23.26 -33.34
C GLN A 388 3.31 24.22 -33.40
N GLN A 389 4.53 23.71 -33.22
CA GLN A 389 5.76 24.49 -33.36
C GLN A 389 5.91 25.05 -34.78
N LYS A 390 5.62 24.24 -35.81
CA LYS A 390 5.63 24.68 -37.21
C LYS A 390 4.60 25.78 -37.48
N ARG A 391 3.38 25.66 -36.93
CA ARG A 391 2.36 26.72 -37.02
C ARG A 391 2.78 28.01 -36.31
N GLN A 392 3.43 27.91 -35.14
CA GLN A 392 3.94 29.07 -34.40
C GLN A 392 5.05 29.80 -35.16
N LEU A 393 5.93 29.07 -35.84
CA LEU A 393 6.99 29.65 -36.67
C LEU A 393 6.43 30.33 -37.95
N LEU A 394 5.36 29.79 -38.51
CA LEU A 394 4.72 30.32 -39.73
C LEU A 394 3.79 31.52 -39.47
N HIS A 395 3.23 31.64 -38.26
CA HIS A 395 2.30 32.71 -37.90
C HIS A 395 2.63 33.36 -36.54
N PRO A 396 3.73 34.14 -36.43
CA PRO A 396 4.11 34.79 -35.19
C PRO A 396 3.14 35.90 -34.73
N GLN A 397 2.29 36.42 -35.63
CA GLN A 397 1.39 37.55 -35.38
C GLN A 397 0.00 37.14 -34.84
N SER A 398 -0.32 35.85 -34.73
CA SER A 398 -1.65 35.40 -34.31
C SER A 398 -1.88 35.42 -32.79
N LEU A 399 -0.86 35.72 -32.00
CA LEU A 399 -0.91 35.70 -30.52
C LEU A 399 -1.05 37.08 -29.87
N THR A 400 -1.01 38.18 -30.63
CA THR A 400 -1.17 39.54 -30.08
C THR A 400 -2.62 39.96 -29.84
N HIS A 401 -3.62 39.10 -30.08
CA HIS A 401 -5.05 39.45 -29.93
C HIS A 401 -5.85 38.64 -28.90
N VAL A 402 -5.19 38.04 -27.90
CA VAL A 402 -5.92 37.48 -26.74
C VAL A 402 -5.35 38.03 -25.42
N ILE A 403 -5.17 39.34 -25.35
CA ILE A 403 -5.17 40.09 -24.09
C ILE A 403 -5.94 41.39 -24.40
N ASN A 404 -7.25 41.38 -24.15
CA ASN A 404 -8.07 42.55 -23.82
C ASN A 404 -9.52 42.09 -23.65
N THR A 405 -9.86 41.68 -22.42
CA THR A 405 -10.87 42.23 -21.49
C THR A 405 -11.33 41.14 -20.53
#